data_AF-A0A2G4EW76-F1
#
_entry.id   AF-A0A2G4EW76-F1
#
_cell.length_a   1.000
_cell.length_b   1.000
_cell.length_c   1.000
_cell.angle_alpha   90.00
_cell.angle_beta   90.00
_cell.angle_gamma   90.00
#
_symmetry.space_group_name_H-M   'P 1'
#
loop_
_entity.id
_entity.type
_entity.pdbx_description
1 polymer ?
#
loop_
_entity_poly.entity_id
_entity_poly.type
_entity_poly.pdbx_seq_one_letter_code
_entity_poly.pdbx_strand_id
1 'polypeptide(L)'
;MTEKNTAQWDAGRFVKTLAYFGVIPFIGSISWLQQLFGSSRNTQKDQPKLVLVAGATGGVGKRVVKRLQQRGIRVRALVRDTKRAQEILGQNVELVEADITLPETLTRLVTDGVEAVICCTGTKVQPIEGDTPNREKYYQGIKFYMPEVVDVPEIVEYKGLNNLVQAVRSQLIKAGEKTIFDFTKPTQDLKETWGALDDVVMGGTSESSIRLTDNTALFTGNVSTANSGGFASVRTRNFDSAIDLTGFSGIQLRVKGDGKRYKLIVRSESKWDGIGYCYSFDTVYNIWITITIPFEKLIPVFRAKTVKDGSKLNTKTIYSFQLMLSKFEYDGALNPKFTPGIFQLQLESVKAYADQELPRFVMVSSAGVTRPGRPGINLEEEPPAVRMNEMLGGILTWKLKGEDCVRSSGIPYTVVRPCALTEEPGGKALMFDQGDNIRGKVSREDIAELCVQALDLPDACNVTFEVNEGENGKAAGDWQGLFSGVK
;
A
#
# COMPACT_ATOMS: atom_id res chain seq x y z
N MET A 1 -60.78 3.96 -25.49
CA MET A 1 -59.51 4.58 -25.94
C MET A 1 -58.79 5.06 -24.70
N THR A 2 -57.75 4.34 -24.27
CA THR A 2 -56.91 4.77 -23.15
C THR A 2 -55.80 5.65 -23.72
N GLU A 3 -55.85 6.94 -23.42
CA GLU A 3 -54.81 7.91 -23.76
C GLU A 3 -53.47 7.45 -23.14
N LYS A 4 -52.55 7.00 -24.00
CA LYS A 4 -51.13 6.87 -23.63
C LYS A 4 -50.59 8.29 -23.47
N ASN A 5 -50.56 8.76 -22.24
CA ASN A 5 -49.89 10.01 -21.88
C ASN A 5 -48.36 9.76 -21.95
N THR A 6 -47.80 9.77 -23.16
CA THR A 6 -46.34 9.72 -23.38
C THR A 6 -45.76 11.06 -22.96
N ALA A 7 -45.06 11.09 -21.82
CA ALA A 7 -44.29 12.25 -21.42
C ALA A 7 -43.33 12.64 -22.55
N GLN A 8 -43.38 13.92 -22.96
CA GLN A 8 -42.60 14.48 -24.07
C GLN A 8 -41.10 14.37 -23.75
N TRP A 9 -40.32 13.83 -24.70
CA TRP A 9 -38.87 13.67 -24.52
C TRP A 9 -38.18 15.03 -24.40
N ASP A 10 -37.41 15.21 -23.32
CA ASP A 10 -36.69 16.46 -23.04
C ASP A 10 -35.28 16.43 -23.65
N ALA A 11 -35.19 16.89 -24.90
CA ALA A 11 -33.92 17.05 -25.61
C ALA A 11 -32.95 18.03 -24.90
N GLY A 12 -33.46 18.97 -24.09
CA GLY A 12 -32.65 19.91 -23.32
C GLY A 12 -31.88 19.24 -22.18
N ARG A 13 -32.49 18.26 -21.50
CA ARG A 13 -31.82 17.42 -20.49
C ARG A 13 -30.74 16.55 -21.11
N PHE A 14 -30.95 16.02 -22.31
CA PHE A 14 -29.94 15.26 -23.06
C PHE A 14 -28.69 16.10 -23.37
N VAL A 15 -28.87 17.31 -23.92
CA VAL A 15 -27.76 18.23 -24.24
C VAL A 15 -27.02 18.67 -22.97
N LYS A 16 -27.74 18.97 -21.88
CA LYS A 16 -27.12 19.32 -20.58
C LYS A 16 -26.25 18.18 -20.03
N THR A 17 -26.70 16.94 -20.16
CA THR A 17 -25.95 15.75 -19.72
C THR A 17 -24.66 15.60 -20.52
N LEU A 18 -24.72 15.70 -21.85
CA LEU A 18 -23.54 15.61 -22.71
C LEU A 18 -22.56 16.79 -22.50
N ALA A 19 -23.08 18.00 -22.25
CA ALA A 19 -22.27 19.17 -21.94
C ALA A 19 -21.55 19.03 -20.59
N TYR A 20 -22.23 18.54 -19.55
CA TYR A 20 -21.63 18.30 -18.23
C TYR A 20 -20.44 17.33 -18.31
N PHE A 21 -20.52 16.32 -19.17
CA PHE A 21 -19.47 15.33 -19.38
C PHE A 21 -18.47 15.68 -20.50
N GLY A 22 -18.55 16.88 -21.08
CA GLY A 22 -17.59 17.35 -22.09
C GLY A 22 -17.62 16.59 -23.43
N VAL A 23 -18.74 15.94 -23.76
CA VAL A 23 -18.87 15.09 -24.97
C VAL A 23 -19.11 15.90 -26.25
N ILE A 24 -19.55 17.16 -26.14
CA ILE A 24 -19.79 18.06 -27.28
C ILE A 24 -18.55 18.96 -27.49
N PRO A 25 -17.85 18.89 -28.65
CA PRO A 25 -16.56 19.57 -28.83
C PRO A 25 -16.57 21.11 -28.85
N PHE A 26 -17.73 21.77 -28.73
CA PHE A 26 -17.85 23.22 -28.92
C PHE A 26 -18.82 23.95 -27.96
N ILE A 27 -19.33 23.30 -26.90
CA ILE A 27 -20.17 23.94 -25.85
C ILE A 27 -19.53 23.82 -24.44
N GLY A 28 -18.33 23.26 -24.35
CA GLY A 28 -17.60 23.06 -23.09
C GLY A 28 -16.21 23.68 -23.03
N SER A 29 -15.81 24.50 -24.01
CA SER A 29 -14.54 25.21 -23.98
C SER A 29 -14.69 26.54 -23.26
N ILE A 30 -14.45 26.57 -21.94
CA ILE A 30 -14.15 27.83 -21.27
C ILE A 30 -12.76 27.72 -20.67
N SER A 31 -11.84 28.34 -21.37
CA SER A 31 -10.44 28.60 -21.05
C SER A 31 -10.33 29.62 -19.90
N TRP A 32 -10.79 29.27 -18.69
CA TRP A 32 -10.75 30.19 -17.53
C TRP A 32 -9.97 29.67 -16.30
N LEU A 33 -9.49 28.42 -16.31
CA LEU A 33 -8.64 27.89 -15.23
C LEU A 33 -7.13 28.09 -15.44
N GLN A 34 -6.69 28.66 -16.57
CA GLN A 34 -5.29 29.03 -16.78
C GLN A 34 -4.83 30.26 -15.96
N GLN A 35 -5.70 30.86 -15.14
CA GLN A 35 -5.36 32.06 -14.36
C GLN A 35 -5.65 31.98 -12.85
N LEU A 36 -6.03 30.80 -12.32
CA LEU A 36 -6.23 30.58 -10.87
C LEU A 36 -5.32 29.51 -10.26
N PHE A 37 -4.42 28.91 -11.05
CA PHE A 37 -3.34 28.04 -10.54
C PHE A 37 -1.96 28.59 -10.91
N GLY A 38 -1.71 29.83 -10.48
CA GLY A 38 -0.38 30.20 -10.05
C GLY A 38 -0.13 29.59 -8.68
N SER A 39 0.87 28.71 -8.60
CA SER A 39 1.38 27.95 -7.45
C SER A 39 0.96 26.48 -7.34
N SER A 40 2.02 25.66 -7.42
CA SER A 40 2.16 24.21 -7.34
C SER A 40 1.47 23.36 -8.42
N ARG A 41 2.24 23.11 -9.49
CA ARG A 41 2.14 21.88 -10.28
C ARG A 41 2.17 20.69 -9.33
N ASN A 42 1.03 20.13 -8.96
CA ASN A 42 1.00 18.79 -8.40
C ASN A 42 1.08 17.78 -9.55
N THR A 43 2.27 17.70 -10.15
CA THR A 43 2.69 16.53 -10.91
C THR A 43 2.88 15.39 -9.91
N GLN A 44 1.79 14.73 -9.51
CA GLN A 44 1.88 13.30 -9.18
C GLN A 44 2.06 12.54 -10.50
N LYS A 45 3.20 12.76 -11.16
CA LYS A 45 3.86 11.70 -11.93
C LYS A 45 4.09 10.56 -10.95
N ASP A 46 4.02 9.30 -11.41
CA ASP A 46 4.60 8.11 -10.78
C ASP A 46 5.86 8.47 -10.01
N GLN A 47 5.72 8.83 -8.73
CA GLN A 47 6.87 9.03 -7.89
C GLN A 47 7.31 7.62 -7.54
N PRO A 48 8.56 7.24 -7.83
CA PRO A 48 9.04 5.92 -7.45
C PRO A 48 8.82 5.70 -5.96
N LYS A 49 8.42 4.48 -5.57
CA LYS A 49 8.22 4.05 -4.18
C LYS A 49 9.28 4.72 -3.29
N LEU A 50 8.86 5.45 -2.26
CA LEU A 50 9.80 6.07 -1.32
C LEU A 50 10.02 5.13 -0.13
N VAL A 51 11.26 4.63 -0.02
CA VAL A 51 11.68 3.78 1.10
C VAL A 51 12.54 4.60 2.07
N LEU A 52 12.12 4.63 3.33
CA LEU A 52 12.92 5.18 4.43
C LEU A 52 13.90 4.12 4.93
N VAL A 53 15.20 4.41 4.91
CA VAL A 53 16.23 3.53 5.46
C VAL A 53 16.78 4.13 6.75
N ALA A 54 16.50 3.48 7.88
CA ALA A 54 17.09 3.82 9.17
C ALA A 54 18.38 3.01 9.40
N GLY A 55 19.42 3.62 9.97
CA GLY A 55 20.74 3.00 10.03
C GLY A 55 21.44 2.94 8.67
N ALA A 56 21.12 3.89 7.78
CA ALA A 56 21.54 3.93 6.38
C ALA A 56 23.07 3.95 6.17
N THR A 57 23.85 4.49 7.11
CA THR A 57 25.32 4.52 7.02
C THR A 57 25.99 3.27 7.59
N GLY A 58 25.20 2.35 8.17
CA GLY A 58 25.68 1.10 8.76
C GLY A 58 26.12 0.07 7.72
N GLY A 59 26.68 -1.05 8.20
CA GLY A 59 27.24 -2.11 7.34
C GLY A 59 26.23 -2.71 6.35
N VAL A 60 24.99 -2.98 6.80
CA VAL A 60 23.88 -3.46 5.96
C VAL A 60 23.17 -2.27 5.29
N GLY A 61 22.88 -1.21 6.05
CA GLY A 61 22.11 -0.06 5.57
C GLY A 61 22.66 0.57 4.28
N LYS A 62 23.98 0.78 4.18
CA LYS A 62 24.58 1.40 2.98
C LYS A 62 24.40 0.54 1.72
N ARG A 63 24.36 -0.78 1.91
CA ARG A 63 24.15 -1.79 0.85
C ARG A 63 22.68 -1.85 0.43
N VAL A 64 21.76 -1.67 1.38
CA VAL A 64 20.31 -1.52 1.11
C VAL A 64 20.07 -0.27 0.28
N VAL A 65 20.61 0.89 0.69
CA VAL A 65 20.49 2.16 -0.05
C VAL A 65 20.96 1.99 -1.50
N LYS A 66 22.17 1.44 -1.69
CA LYS A 66 22.74 1.17 -3.03
C LYS A 66 21.82 0.29 -3.88
N ARG A 67 21.26 -0.78 -3.31
CA ARG A 67 20.38 -1.73 -4.01
C ARG A 67 19.03 -1.13 -4.41
N LEU A 68 18.45 -0.28 -3.55
CA LEU A 68 17.22 0.43 -3.85
C LEU A 68 17.45 1.43 -5.00
N GLN A 69 18.54 2.19 -4.96
CA GLN A 69 18.92 3.12 -6.04
C GLN A 69 19.14 2.40 -7.37
N GLN A 70 19.82 1.24 -7.36
CA GLN A 70 20.03 0.42 -8.57
C GLN A 70 18.71 -0.06 -9.20
N ARG A 71 17.64 -0.18 -8.41
CA ARG A 71 16.29 -0.53 -8.87
C ARG A 71 15.44 0.69 -9.25
N GLY A 72 16.00 1.91 -9.19
CA GLY A 72 15.26 3.15 -9.43
C GLY A 72 14.25 3.50 -8.33
N ILE A 73 14.35 2.88 -7.15
CA ILE A 73 13.50 3.16 -6.00
C ILE A 73 14.06 4.39 -5.27
N ARG A 74 13.19 5.31 -4.85
CA ARG A 74 13.61 6.50 -4.12
C ARG A 74 13.95 6.13 -2.69
N VAL A 75 15.06 6.68 -2.20
CA VAL A 75 15.55 6.38 -0.85
C VAL A 75 15.66 7.67 -0.06
N ARG A 76 15.01 7.69 1.09
CA ARG A 76 15.27 8.66 2.15
C ARG A 76 16.13 7.97 3.21
N ALA A 77 17.35 8.43 3.40
CA ALA A 77 18.26 7.92 4.41
C ALA A 77 18.13 8.75 5.69
N LEU A 78 17.66 8.11 6.77
CA LEU A 78 17.65 8.69 8.11
C LEU A 78 19.06 8.57 8.69
N VAL A 79 19.70 9.71 8.95
CA VAL A 79 21.10 9.79 9.38
C VAL A 79 21.27 10.77 10.54
N ARG A 80 22.30 10.57 11.36
CA ARG A 80 22.65 11.49 12.47
C ARG A 80 23.67 12.56 12.07
N ASP A 81 24.35 12.36 10.93
CA ASP A 81 25.36 13.27 10.38
C ASP A 81 25.25 13.25 8.87
N THR A 82 24.74 14.35 8.30
CA THR A 82 24.50 14.50 6.87
C THR A 82 25.80 14.56 6.06
N LYS A 83 26.86 15.18 6.58
CA LYS A 83 28.16 15.29 5.88
C LYS A 83 28.81 13.92 5.75
N ARG A 84 28.90 13.17 6.85
CA ARG A 84 29.43 11.82 6.83
C ARG A 84 28.57 10.88 5.97
N ALA A 85 27.25 11.01 6.04
CA ALA A 85 26.36 10.22 5.20
C ALA A 85 26.58 10.50 3.70
N GLN A 86 26.83 11.76 3.34
CA GLN A 86 27.10 12.18 1.97
C GLN A 86 28.34 11.52 1.37
N GLU A 87 29.39 11.32 2.17
CA GLU A 87 30.62 10.61 1.79
C GLU A 87 30.38 9.10 1.57
N ILE A 88 29.51 8.49 2.38
CA ILE A 88 29.26 7.03 2.36
C ILE A 88 28.25 6.65 1.26
N LEU A 89 27.20 7.44 1.09
CA LEU A 89 26.03 7.11 0.26
C LEU A 89 26.03 7.80 -1.11
N GLY A 90 26.85 8.83 -1.29
CA GLY A 90 26.89 9.62 -2.53
C GLY A 90 25.73 10.61 -2.67
N GLN A 91 25.74 11.42 -3.74
CA GLN A 91 24.88 12.61 -3.89
C GLN A 91 23.44 12.32 -4.33
N ASN A 92 23.14 11.08 -4.70
CA ASN A 92 21.84 10.70 -5.27
C ASN A 92 20.86 10.13 -4.23
N VAL A 93 21.07 10.42 -2.94
CA VAL A 93 20.22 9.95 -1.83
C VAL A 93 19.63 11.14 -1.11
N GLU A 94 18.33 11.10 -0.82
CA GLU A 94 17.69 12.10 0.03
C GLU A 94 18.12 11.86 1.48
N LEU A 95 18.96 12.74 2.02
CA LEU A 95 19.42 12.66 3.40
C LEU A 95 18.50 13.46 4.31
N VAL A 96 18.04 12.86 5.40
CA VAL A 96 17.28 13.56 6.45
C VAL A 96 17.96 13.31 7.79
N GLU A 97 18.29 14.41 8.46
CA GLU A 97 18.91 14.37 9.78
C GLU A 97 17.85 14.09 10.86
N ALA A 98 17.98 12.96 11.56
CA ALA A 98 17.16 12.60 12.71
C ALA A 98 17.85 11.51 13.55
N ASP A 99 17.42 11.37 14.80
CA ASP A 99 17.86 10.31 15.70
C ASP A 99 16.63 9.56 16.23
N ILE A 100 16.57 8.25 15.96
CA ILE A 100 15.44 7.43 16.41
C ILE A 100 15.28 7.42 17.94
N THR A 101 16.36 7.68 18.68
CA THR A 101 16.33 7.76 20.15
C THR A 101 15.67 9.04 20.67
N LEU A 102 15.47 10.04 19.79
CA LEU A 102 14.88 11.34 20.07
C LEU A 102 13.58 11.50 19.26
N PRO A 103 12.40 11.18 19.82
CA PRO A 103 11.14 11.15 19.08
C PRO A 103 10.78 12.48 18.40
N GLU A 104 11.18 13.62 18.99
CA GLU A 104 10.97 14.96 18.45
C GLU A 104 11.68 15.21 17.11
N THR A 105 12.72 14.43 16.79
CA THR A 105 13.45 14.54 15.52
C THR A 105 12.76 13.79 14.38
N LEU A 106 11.84 12.87 14.68
CA LEU A 106 11.08 12.06 13.72
C LEU A 106 9.90 12.85 13.12
N THR A 107 10.21 14.00 12.54
CA THR A 107 9.24 14.97 12.03
C THR A 107 8.56 14.50 10.73
N ARG A 108 7.65 15.33 10.22
CA ARG A 108 7.03 15.16 8.89
C ARG A 108 8.05 15.08 7.75
N LEU A 109 9.18 15.77 7.87
CA LEU A 109 10.28 15.68 6.89
C LEU A 109 10.85 14.26 6.79
N VAL A 110 10.85 13.51 7.89
CA VAL A 110 11.29 12.11 7.90
C VAL A 110 10.23 11.20 7.27
N THR A 111 8.96 11.41 7.63
CA THR A 111 7.91 10.41 7.41
C THR A 111 7.06 10.66 6.18
N ASP A 112 6.93 11.88 5.67
CA ASP A 112 5.97 12.19 4.61
C ASP A 112 6.28 11.48 3.29
N GLY A 113 5.26 10.81 2.76
CA GLY A 113 5.33 10.07 1.50
C GLY A 113 6.06 8.73 1.60
N VAL A 114 6.48 8.31 2.80
CA VAL A 114 7.15 7.02 3.01
C VAL A 114 6.15 5.88 2.83
N GLU A 115 6.45 4.98 1.91
CA GLU A 115 5.63 3.81 1.60
C GLU A 115 6.15 2.53 2.25
N ALA A 116 7.44 2.49 2.60
CA ALA A 116 8.01 1.39 3.38
C ALA A 116 9.25 1.84 4.17
N VAL A 117 9.59 1.09 5.22
CA VAL A 117 10.77 1.29 6.04
C VAL A 117 11.65 0.05 6.01
N ILE A 118 12.96 0.24 5.81
CA ILE A 118 13.97 -0.78 6.11
C ILE A 118 14.81 -0.27 7.29
N CYS A 119 14.63 -0.90 8.45
CA CYS A 119 15.34 -0.55 9.67
C CYS A 119 16.58 -1.44 9.86
N CYS A 120 17.75 -0.86 9.61
CA CYS A 120 19.07 -1.47 9.82
C CYS A 120 19.79 -0.87 11.05
N THR A 121 19.03 -0.30 11.98
CA THR A 121 19.59 0.33 13.19
C THR A 121 20.10 -0.75 14.15
N GLY A 122 21.05 -0.38 14.98
CA GLY A 122 21.56 -1.26 16.02
C GLY A 122 22.55 -0.54 16.91
N THR A 123 22.69 -1.03 18.13
CA THR A 123 23.65 -0.53 19.12
C THR A 123 25.07 -0.59 18.56
N LYS A 124 25.80 0.52 18.65
CA LYS A 124 27.20 0.54 18.28
C LYS A 124 28.03 -0.19 19.34
N VAL A 125 28.63 -1.29 18.94
CA VAL A 125 29.66 -2.02 19.70
C VAL A 125 31.01 -1.81 19.02
N GLN A 126 32.05 -1.56 19.79
CA GLN A 126 33.42 -1.32 19.32
C GLN A 126 34.43 -2.08 20.19
N PRO A 127 35.65 -2.38 19.73
CA PRO A 127 36.65 -3.01 20.58
C PRO A 127 37.26 -1.97 21.53
N ILE A 128 37.59 -2.38 22.77
CA ILE A 128 38.21 -1.50 23.78
C ILE A 128 39.51 -0.86 23.26
N GLU A 129 40.32 -1.60 22.50
CA GLU A 129 41.59 -1.13 21.93
C GLU A 129 41.43 -0.24 20.68
N GLY A 130 40.20 0.09 20.28
CA GLY A 130 39.91 0.87 19.07
C GLY A 130 39.78 0.03 17.80
N ASP A 131 38.83 0.46 16.95
CA ASP A 131 38.46 -0.22 15.70
C ASP A 131 39.47 0.06 14.58
N THR A 132 39.69 -0.88 13.66
CA THR A 132 40.40 -0.56 12.40
C THR A 132 39.38 -0.04 11.38
N PRO A 133 39.79 0.83 10.42
CA PRO A 133 38.86 1.42 9.44
C PRO A 133 37.97 0.41 8.69
N ASN A 134 38.47 -0.82 8.47
CA ASN A 134 37.78 -1.87 7.72
C ASN A 134 36.98 -2.86 8.60
N ARG A 135 37.00 -2.75 9.93
CA ARG A 135 36.34 -3.71 10.85
C ARG A 135 36.68 -5.20 10.62
N GLU A 136 37.84 -5.49 10.02
CA GLU A 136 38.36 -6.84 9.73
C GLU A 136 38.40 -7.73 11.00
N LYS A 137 38.45 -7.08 12.18
CA LYS A 137 38.69 -7.65 13.50
C LYS A 137 37.58 -8.50 14.12
N TYR A 138 36.38 -8.59 13.55
CA TYR A 138 35.28 -9.34 14.19
C TYR A 138 35.02 -10.75 13.62
N TYR A 139 35.58 -11.10 12.45
CA TYR A 139 35.06 -12.24 11.67
C TYR A 139 36.10 -13.22 11.16
N GLN A 140 37.38 -13.01 11.42
CA GLN A 140 38.47 -13.82 10.85
C GLN A 140 39.12 -14.82 11.81
N GLY A 141 38.47 -15.25 12.91
CA GLY A 141 38.93 -16.39 13.72
C GLY A 141 40.34 -16.29 14.35
N ILE A 142 41.06 -15.17 14.16
CA ILE A 142 42.47 -15.03 14.54
C ILE A 142 42.64 -14.13 15.78
N LYS A 143 41.68 -13.25 16.11
CA LYS A 143 41.74 -12.45 17.35
C LYS A 143 40.36 -11.95 17.81
N PHE A 144 39.88 -12.45 18.95
CA PHE A 144 38.70 -11.92 19.63
C PHE A 144 39.12 -10.71 20.48
N TYR A 145 38.54 -9.54 20.23
CA TYR A 145 38.76 -8.33 21.03
C TYR A 145 37.64 -8.16 22.04
N MET A 146 37.99 -7.68 23.23
CA MET A 146 36.99 -7.36 24.24
C MET A 146 36.10 -6.20 23.73
N PRO A 147 34.76 -6.40 23.66
CA PRO A 147 33.85 -5.37 23.17
C PRO A 147 33.50 -4.35 24.25
N GLU A 148 33.23 -3.13 23.81
CA GLU A 148 32.65 -2.02 24.56
C GLU A 148 31.38 -1.56 23.84
N VAL A 149 30.33 -1.35 24.63
CA VAL A 149 29.04 -0.87 24.15
C VAL A 149 29.02 0.66 24.24
N VAL A 150 28.86 1.34 23.09
CA VAL A 150 28.94 2.81 23.00
C VAL A 150 27.58 3.47 23.25
N ASP A 151 26.51 2.87 22.72
CA ASP A 151 25.14 3.37 22.91
C ASP A 151 24.44 2.56 24.00
N VAL A 152 23.42 3.11 24.68
CA VAL A 152 22.61 2.33 25.62
C VAL A 152 21.67 1.40 24.83
N PRO A 153 21.79 0.05 24.94
CA PRO A 153 21.03 -0.88 24.10
C PRO A 153 19.52 -0.73 24.18
N GLU A 154 18.96 -0.52 25.38
CA GLU A 154 17.54 -0.28 25.59
C GLU A 154 17.02 0.93 24.78
N ILE A 155 17.82 2.00 24.76
CA ILE A 155 17.44 3.25 24.10
C ILE A 155 17.41 3.07 22.59
N VAL A 156 18.36 2.31 22.02
CA VAL A 156 18.45 2.12 20.57
C VAL A 156 17.52 1.02 20.08
N GLU A 157 17.65 -0.19 20.63
CA GLU A 157 17.04 -1.41 20.08
C GLU A 157 15.53 -1.52 20.40
N TYR A 158 15.09 -0.91 21.51
CA TYR A 158 13.68 -0.93 21.92
C TYR A 158 13.04 0.45 21.79
N LYS A 159 13.45 1.44 22.61
CA LYS A 159 12.76 2.75 22.64
C LYS A 159 12.87 3.49 21.32
N GLY A 160 14.05 3.51 20.71
CA GLY A 160 14.29 4.19 19.45
C GLY A 160 13.53 3.54 18.29
N LEU A 161 13.53 2.20 18.24
CA LEU A 161 12.73 1.47 17.27
C LEU A 161 11.22 1.74 17.46
N ASN A 162 10.73 1.74 18.70
CA ASN A 162 9.34 2.08 18.98
C ASN A 162 8.99 3.50 18.53
N ASN A 163 9.86 4.49 18.76
CA ASN A 163 9.66 5.85 18.26
C ASN A 163 9.52 5.87 16.73
N LEU A 164 10.41 5.19 16.02
CA LEU A 164 10.35 5.08 14.56
C LEU A 164 9.04 4.43 14.09
N VAL A 165 8.65 3.30 14.71
CA VAL A 165 7.39 2.61 14.42
C VAL A 165 6.20 3.54 14.62
N GLN A 166 6.10 4.25 15.75
CA GLN A 166 4.99 5.16 16.00
C GLN A 166 4.93 6.32 15.00
N ALA A 167 6.09 6.85 14.59
CA ALA A 167 6.17 7.95 13.63
C ALA A 167 5.62 7.55 12.23
N VAL A 168 5.88 6.32 11.79
CA VAL A 168 5.47 5.85 10.44
C VAL A 168 4.12 5.11 10.41
N ARG A 169 3.63 4.66 11.58
CA ARG A 169 2.46 3.77 11.71
C ARG A 169 1.24 4.19 10.90
N SER A 170 0.83 5.45 11.04
CA SER A 170 -0.41 5.94 10.39
C SER A 170 -0.35 5.91 8.85
N GLN A 171 0.85 5.96 8.28
CA GLN A 171 1.07 5.93 6.83
C GLN A 171 1.14 4.47 6.34
N LEU A 172 1.84 3.61 7.09
CA LEU A 172 2.14 2.25 6.64
C LEU A 172 1.01 1.23 6.86
N ILE A 173 0.17 1.40 7.90
CA ILE A 173 -1.02 0.54 8.11
C ILE A 173 -1.99 0.63 6.92
N LYS A 174 -2.04 1.78 6.25
CA LYS A 174 -2.96 2.01 5.13
C LYS A 174 -2.43 1.49 3.80
N ALA A 175 -1.20 0.98 3.73
CA ALA A 175 -0.56 0.69 2.44
C ALA A 175 -1.08 -0.60 1.74
N GLY A 176 -2.08 -1.28 2.31
CA GLY A 176 -2.91 -2.31 1.67
C GLY A 176 -4.27 -1.81 1.16
N GLU A 177 -4.65 -0.56 1.47
CA GLU A 177 -5.89 0.08 1.04
C GLU A 177 -5.63 1.46 0.42
N LYS A 178 -6.09 1.70 -0.80
CA LYS A 178 -6.05 3.04 -1.42
C LYS A 178 -7.44 3.66 -1.42
N THR A 179 -7.62 4.74 -0.67
CA THR A 179 -8.86 5.51 -0.74
C THR A 179 -8.98 6.19 -2.11
N ILE A 180 -10.04 5.86 -2.84
CA ILE A 180 -10.37 6.47 -4.14
C ILE A 180 -11.33 7.64 -3.91
N PHE A 181 -12.38 7.42 -3.10
CA PHE A 181 -13.33 8.45 -2.69
C PHE A 181 -13.58 8.35 -1.18
N ASP A 182 -13.34 9.45 -0.46
CA ASP A 182 -13.72 9.62 0.94
C ASP A 182 -14.89 10.60 1.02
N PHE A 183 -16.09 10.09 1.29
CA PHE A 183 -17.28 10.93 1.43
C PHE A 183 -17.51 11.41 2.86
N THR A 184 -16.65 11.02 3.82
CA THR A 184 -16.71 11.51 5.21
C THR A 184 -16.13 12.92 5.37
N LYS A 185 -15.38 13.38 4.38
CA LYS A 185 -14.75 14.71 4.34
C LYS A 185 -14.84 15.30 2.91
N PRO A 186 -16.04 15.65 2.44
CA PRO A 186 -16.26 16.02 1.05
C PRO A 186 -15.50 17.30 0.67
N THR A 187 -14.61 17.20 -0.32
CA THR A 187 -13.94 18.36 -0.92
C THR A 187 -14.82 19.01 -2.00
N GLN A 188 -14.50 20.24 -2.40
CA GLN A 188 -15.21 20.91 -3.50
C GLN A 188 -15.06 20.15 -4.82
N ASP A 189 -13.86 19.64 -5.12
CA ASP A 189 -13.60 18.81 -6.31
C ASP A 189 -14.47 17.55 -6.35
N LEU A 190 -14.70 16.92 -5.19
CA LEU A 190 -15.53 15.72 -5.10
C LEU A 190 -17.01 16.03 -5.46
N LYS A 191 -17.51 17.22 -5.12
CA LYS A 191 -18.88 17.66 -5.48
C LYS A 191 -19.04 17.82 -6.99
N GLU A 192 -17.98 18.23 -7.68
CA GLU A 192 -18.00 18.49 -9.11
C GLU A 192 -17.68 17.25 -9.94
N THR A 193 -17.13 16.21 -9.32
CA THR A 193 -16.69 14.99 -9.99
C THR A 193 -17.85 14.12 -10.49
N TRP A 194 -18.92 13.98 -9.70
CA TRP A 194 -20.03 13.07 -10.00
C TRP A 194 -21.25 13.79 -10.58
N GLY A 195 -21.83 13.25 -11.64
CA GLY A 195 -23.06 13.76 -12.25
C GLY A 195 -24.05 12.67 -12.64
N ALA A 196 -25.30 13.07 -12.82
CA ALA A 196 -26.39 12.18 -13.27
C ALA A 196 -26.21 11.77 -14.73
N LEU A 197 -26.48 10.51 -15.02
CA LEU A 197 -26.49 9.89 -16.35
C LEU A 197 -27.66 8.90 -16.40
N ASP A 198 -28.86 9.41 -16.62
CA ASP A 198 -30.11 8.63 -16.56
C ASP A 198 -30.61 8.19 -17.94
N ASP A 199 -31.69 7.41 -17.97
CA ASP A 199 -32.31 6.89 -19.18
C ASP A 199 -32.94 7.93 -20.13
N VAL A 200 -32.95 9.21 -19.73
CA VAL A 200 -33.33 10.34 -20.59
C VAL A 200 -32.50 10.37 -21.89
N VAL A 201 -31.25 9.88 -21.84
CA VAL A 201 -30.40 9.72 -23.03
C VAL A 201 -30.95 8.75 -24.07
N MET A 202 -31.91 7.89 -23.69
CA MET A 202 -32.59 6.94 -24.57
C MET A 202 -34.12 7.18 -24.66
N GLY A 203 -34.62 8.33 -24.18
CA GLY A 203 -36.06 8.62 -24.21
C GLY A 203 -36.81 8.44 -22.88
N GLY A 204 -36.15 7.89 -21.87
CA GLY A 204 -36.73 7.60 -20.55
C GLY A 204 -37.01 8.85 -19.72
N THR A 205 -37.66 8.64 -18.57
CA THR A 205 -38.08 9.71 -17.65
C THR A 205 -37.55 9.50 -16.23
N SER A 206 -36.52 8.68 -16.06
CA SER A 206 -35.85 8.52 -14.77
C SER A 206 -35.02 9.75 -14.45
N GLU A 207 -34.85 10.02 -13.17
CA GLU A 207 -34.05 11.14 -12.68
C GLU A 207 -33.29 10.72 -11.45
N SER A 208 -32.01 11.04 -11.41
CA SER A 208 -31.17 10.86 -10.23
C SER A 208 -30.29 12.06 -9.93
N SER A 209 -29.78 12.06 -8.71
CA SER A 209 -28.75 12.99 -8.25
C SER A 209 -27.85 12.28 -7.25
N ILE A 210 -26.64 12.81 -7.08
CA ILE A 210 -25.79 12.49 -5.95
C ILE A 210 -25.52 13.77 -5.17
N ARG A 211 -25.76 13.73 -3.86
CA ARG A 211 -25.57 14.88 -2.97
C ARG A 211 -24.58 14.51 -1.89
N LEU A 212 -23.55 15.33 -1.71
CA LEU A 212 -22.64 15.16 -0.58
C LEU A 212 -23.27 15.79 0.66
N THR A 213 -23.29 15.03 1.73
CA THR A 213 -23.66 15.42 3.10
C THR A 213 -22.39 15.48 3.96
N ASP A 214 -22.48 15.90 5.21
CA ASP A 214 -21.31 16.09 6.08
C ASP A 214 -20.43 14.82 6.19
N ASN A 215 -21.04 13.62 6.18
CA ASN A 215 -20.32 12.35 6.38
C ASN A 215 -20.54 11.30 5.28
N THR A 216 -21.37 11.56 4.26
CA THR A 216 -21.71 10.57 3.21
C THR A 216 -22.07 11.21 1.87
N ALA A 217 -22.05 10.44 0.79
CA ALA A 217 -22.73 10.77 -0.47
C ALA A 217 -24.06 10.04 -0.57
N LEU A 218 -25.14 10.74 -0.91
CA LEU A 218 -26.47 10.18 -1.13
C LEU A 218 -26.76 10.15 -2.64
N PHE A 219 -26.71 8.96 -3.25
CA PHE A 219 -27.23 8.70 -4.59
C PHE A 219 -28.72 8.37 -4.48
N THR A 220 -29.57 9.23 -5.02
CA THR A 220 -31.03 9.13 -4.87
C THR A 220 -31.74 9.63 -6.11
N GLY A 221 -32.95 9.13 -6.34
CA GLY A 221 -33.74 9.54 -7.49
C GLY A 221 -35.08 8.81 -7.58
N ASN A 222 -35.73 8.97 -8.73
CA ASN A 222 -36.93 8.23 -9.11
C ASN A 222 -36.66 7.48 -10.42
N VAL A 223 -36.74 6.15 -10.40
CA VAL A 223 -36.55 5.33 -11.60
C VAL A 223 -37.91 4.93 -12.19
N SER A 224 -38.08 5.17 -13.49
CA SER A 224 -39.33 4.92 -14.22
C SER A 224 -39.11 3.88 -15.31
N THR A 225 -40.14 3.08 -15.61
CA THR A 225 -40.14 2.18 -16.78
C THR A 225 -40.94 2.73 -17.96
N ALA A 226 -41.43 3.98 -17.85
CA ALA A 226 -42.08 4.67 -18.96
C ALA A 226 -41.08 4.96 -20.10
N ASN A 227 -41.60 5.11 -21.32
CA ASN A 227 -40.81 5.44 -22.52
C ASN A 227 -39.59 4.53 -22.76
N SER A 228 -39.73 3.22 -22.51
CA SER A 228 -38.63 2.24 -22.61
C SER A 228 -37.44 2.53 -21.70
N GLY A 229 -37.64 3.35 -20.65
CA GLY A 229 -36.68 3.61 -19.59
C GLY A 229 -36.51 2.41 -18.65
N GLY A 230 -35.87 2.68 -17.52
CA GLY A 230 -35.66 1.70 -16.47
C GLY A 230 -34.27 1.76 -15.88
N PHE A 231 -33.53 2.86 -16.01
CA PHE A 231 -32.30 3.03 -15.26
C PHE A 231 -32.09 4.47 -14.80
N ALA A 232 -31.45 4.59 -13.65
CA ALA A 232 -30.99 5.83 -13.08
C ALA A 232 -29.54 5.62 -12.63
N SER A 233 -28.64 6.55 -12.95
CA SER A 233 -27.21 6.35 -12.69
C SER A 233 -26.46 7.65 -12.43
N VAL A 234 -25.37 7.54 -11.68
CA VAL A 234 -24.41 8.63 -11.49
C VAL A 234 -23.03 8.16 -11.88
N ARG A 235 -22.30 9.00 -12.61
CA ARG A 235 -20.99 8.70 -13.17
C ARG A 235 -20.03 9.84 -12.87
N THR A 236 -18.77 9.51 -12.59
CA THR A 236 -17.70 10.51 -12.52
C THR A 236 -17.42 11.06 -13.92
N ARG A 237 -17.03 12.32 -14.04
CA ARG A 237 -16.30 12.75 -15.24
C ARG A 237 -15.09 11.84 -15.44
N ASN A 238 -14.64 11.67 -16.68
CA ASN A 238 -13.39 10.97 -16.91
C ASN A 238 -12.25 11.76 -16.24
N PHE A 239 -11.40 11.08 -15.49
CA PHE A 239 -10.23 11.71 -14.88
C PHE A 239 -9.25 12.14 -15.96
N ASP A 240 -8.69 13.34 -15.85
CA ASP A 240 -7.66 13.82 -16.78
C ASP A 240 -6.42 12.91 -16.75
N SER A 241 -6.08 12.42 -15.56
CA SER A 241 -5.06 11.41 -15.32
C SER A 241 -5.71 10.13 -14.81
N ALA A 242 -5.37 9.00 -15.42
CA ALA A 242 -5.89 7.72 -14.97
C ALA A 242 -5.40 7.38 -13.55
N ILE A 243 -6.24 6.70 -12.78
CA ILE A 243 -5.87 6.16 -11.48
C ILE A 243 -5.19 4.80 -11.71
N ASP A 244 -3.95 4.68 -11.24
CA ASP A 244 -3.24 3.40 -11.18
C ASP A 244 -3.65 2.63 -9.91
N LEU A 245 -4.25 1.46 -10.11
CA LEU A 245 -4.63 0.48 -9.09
C LEU A 245 -3.85 -0.84 -9.27
N THR A 246 -2.71 -0.82 -9.95
CA THR A 246 -1.78 -1.96 -10.03
C THR A 246 -1.33 -2.36 -8.62
N GLY A 247 -1.35 -3.67 -8.33
CA GLY A 247 -1.01 -4.21 -7.00
C GLY A 247 -2.19 -4.31 -6.03
N PHE A 248 -3.37 -3.80 -6.40
CA PHE A 248 -4.61 -4.06 -5.68
C PHE A 248 -5.37 -5.24 -6.30
N SER A 249 -6.16 -5.93 -5.49
CA SER A 249 -6.97 -7.08 -5.87
C SER A 249 -8.40 -6.72 -6.24
N GLY A 250 -8.90 -5.59 -5.74
CA GLY A 250 -10.27 -5.19 -6.02
C GLY A 250 -10.67 -3.84 -5.42
N ILE A 251 -11.97 -3.57 -5.46
CA ILE A 251 -12.62 -2.37 -4.93
C ILE A 251 -13.52 -2.74 -3.75
N GLN A 252 -13.50 -1.93 -2.70
CA GLN A 252 -14.45 -1.97 -1.60
C GLN A 252 -15.36 -0.75 -1.60
N LEU A 253 -16.65 -0.99 -1.43
CA LEU A 253 -17.67 0.04 -1.25
C LEU A 253 -18.27 -0.06 0.16
N ARG A 254 -18.22 1.02 0.94
CA ARG A 254 -18.96 1.10 2.21
C ARG A 254 -20.29 1.82 1.96
N VAL A 255 -21.39 1.08 2.01
CA VAL A 255 -22.70 1.57 1.55
C VAL A 255 -23.84 1.22 2.51
N LYS A 256 -24.90 2.03 2.48
CA LYS A 256 -26.18 1.78 3.14
C LYS A 256 -27.29 2.00 2.14
N GLY A 257 -27.99 0.93 1.78
CA GLY A 257 -28.99 0.95 0.71
C GLY A 257 -30.41 0.72 1.19
N ASP A 258 -31.32 0.59 0.23
CA ASP A 258 -32.76 0.48 0.40
C ASP A 258 -33.30 -0.95 0.11
N GLY A 259 -32.41 -1.95 0.09
CA GLY A 259 -32.76 -3.33 -0.23
C GLY A 259 -32.75 -3.65 -1.72
N LYS A 260 -32.53 -2.66 -2.60
CA LYS A 260 -32.40 -2.87 -4.04
C LYS A 260 -31.02 -3.38 -4.42
N ARG A 261 -30.91 -3.87 -5.66
CA ARG A 261 -29.68 -4.32 -6.30
C ARG A 261 -29.14 -3.26 -7.24
N TYR A 262 -27.89 -2.87 -7.02
CA TYR A 262 -27.18 -1.81 -7.73
C TYR A 262 -26.00 -2.38 -8.52
N LYS A 263 -25.43 -1.57 -9.41
CA LYS A 263 -24.22 -1.91 -10.17
C LYS A 263 -23.12 -0.90 -9.92
N LEU A 264 -21.91 -1.40 -9.71
CA LEU A 264 -20.67 -0.64 -9.92
C LEU A 264 -20.22 -0.85 -11.36
N ILE A 265 -19.81 0.22 -12.04
CA ILE A 265 -19.22 0.19 -13.38
C ILE A 265 -17.91 0.98 -13.36
N VAL A 266 -16.83 0.33 -13.74
CA VAL A 266 -15.49 0.94 -13.83
C VAL A 266 -15.06 0.96 -15.30
N ARG A 267 -14.40 2.03 -15.75
CA ARG A 267 -13.85 2.10 -17.11
C ARG A 267 -12.35 2.34 -17.09
N SER A 268 -11.63 1.58 -17.91
CA SER A 268 -10.18 1.67 -18.05
C SER A 268 -9.70 2.36 -19.35
N GLU A 269 -10.62 3.03 -20.06
CA GLU A 269 -10.33 3.74 -21.30
C GLU A 269 -10.73 5.21 -21.15
N SER A 270 -9.96 6.11 -21.78
CA SER A 270 -10.20 7.56 -21.75
C SER A 270 -11.40 8.00 -22.58
N LYS A 271 -11.88 7.16 -23.49
CA LYS A 271 -13.08 7.44 -24.29
C LYS A 271 -14.35 7.44 -23.43
N TRP A 272 -15.30 8.29 -23.79
CA TRP A 272 -16.54 8.45 -23.04
C TRP A 272 -17.45 7.20 -23.11
N ASP A 273 -17.66 6.66 -24.31
CA ASP A 273 -18.45 5.45 -24.58
C ASP A 273 -17.49 4.29 -24.90
N GLY A 274 -17.50 3.26 -24.06
CA GLY A 274 -16.54 2.16 -24.08
C GLY A 274 -16.95 1.02 -23.16
N ILE A 275 -16.11 -0.02 -23.11
CA ILE A 275 -16.38 -1.20 -22.27
C ILE A 275 -16.40 -0.76 -20.80
N GLY A 276 -17.51 -1.07 -20.12
CA GLY A 276 -17.66 -0.92 -18.68
C GLY A 276 -17.47 -2.27 -17.99
N TYR A 277 -16.60 -2.29 -16.99
CA TYR A 277 -16.36 -3.45 -16.14
C TYR A 277 -17.33 -3.40 -14.97
N CYS A 278 -18.30 -4.31 -14.97
CA CYS A 278 -19.48 -4.22 -14.13
C CYS A 278 -19.49 -5.27 -13.02
N TYR A 279 -20.04 -4.90 -11.87
CA TYR A 279 -20.39 -5.83 -10.80
C TYR A 279 -21.73 -5.43 -10.17
N SER A 280 -22.67 -6.36 -10.11
CA SER A 280 -23.98 -6.16 -9.46
C SER A 280 -23.96 -6.64 -8.01
N PHE A 281 -24.42 -5.81 -7.07
CA PHE A 281 -24.46 -6.11 -5.64
C PHE A 281 -25.81 -5.79 -5.02
N ASP A 282 -26.19 -6.58 -4.02
CA ASP A 282 -27.42 -6.38 -3.25
C ASP A 282 -27.15 -5.50 -2.02
N THR A 283 -28.12 -4.67 -1.69
CA THR A 283 -28.10 -3.92 -0.43
C THR A 283 -29.06 -4.53 0.59
N VAL A 284 -28.84 -4.20 1.86
CA VAL A 284 -29.76 -4.50 2.95
C VAL A 284 -30.40 -3.19 3.40
N TYR A 285 -31.73 -3.18 3.50
CA TYR A 285 -32.48 -1.97 3.82
C TYR A 285 -32.00 -1.35 5.12
N ASN A 286 -31.53 -0.09 5.02
CA ASN A 286 -31.11 0.73 6.15
C ASN A 286 -29.97 0.14 7.01
N ILE A 287 -29.14 -0.76 6.47
CA ILE A 287 -27.96 -1.32 7.13
C ILE A 287 -26.69 -0.97 6.37
N TRP A 288 -25.67 -0.52 7.09
CA TRP A 288 -24.33 -0.32 6.54
C TRP A 288 -23.64 -1.66 6.29
N ILE A 289 -23.23 -1.90 5.05
CA ILE A 289 -22.51 -3.09 4.62
C ILE A 289 -21.27 -2.69 3.83
N THR A 290 -20.27 -3.58 3.81
CA THR A 290 -19.08 -3.44 2.98
C THR A 290 -19.17 -4.43 1.84
N ILE A 291 -19.21 -3.93 0.61
CA ILE A 291 -19.18 -4.75 -0.61
C ILE A 291 -17.74 -4.87 -1.06
N THR A 292 -17.21 -6.10 -1.11
CA THR A 292 -15.86 -6.40 -1.59
C THR A 292 -15.95 -6.96 -2.99
N ILE A 293 -15.31 -6.29 -3.96
CA ILE A 293 -15.43 -6.55 -5.40
C ILE A 293 -14.05 -6.88 -5.97
N PRO A 294 -13.67 -8.16 -6.09
CA PRO A 294 -12.42 -8.53 -6.73
C PRO A 294 -12.42 -8.12 -8.21
N PHE A 295 -11.30 -7.61 -8.72
CA PHE A 295 -11.18 -7.21 -10.14
C PHE A 295 -11.47 -8.36 -11.09
N GLU A 296 -11.12 -9.60 -10.72
CA GLU A 296 -11.41 -10.80 -11.50
C GLU A 296 -12.91 -11.13 -11.62
N LYS A 297 -13.76 -10.59 -10.75
CA LYS A 297 -15.22 -10.76 -10.80
C LYS A 297 -15.92 -9.68 -11.62
N LEU A 298 -15.20 -8.68 -12.11
CA LEU A 298 -15.77 -7.66 -12.97
C LEU A 298 -16.04 -8.21 -14.37
N ILE A 299 -17.25 -8.00 -14.84
CA ILE A 299 -17.71 -8.51 -16.13
C ILE A 299 -17.56 -7.39 -17.17
N PRO A 300 -16.83 -7.60 -18.29
CA PRO A 300 -16.76 -6.61 -19.36
C PRO A 300 -18.10 -6.52 -20.09
N VAL A 301 -18.68 -5.34 -20.12
CA VAL A 301 -20.01 -5.07 -20.68
C VAL A 301 -19.95 -3.87 -21.61
N PHE A 302 -20.53 -4.01 -22.81
CA PHE A 302 -20.77 -2.90 -23.72
C PHE A 302 -22.27 -2.80 -23.99
N ARG A 303 -22.87 -1.65 -23.65
CA ARG A 303 -24.32 -1.38 -23.82
C ARG A 303 -25.22 -2.52 -23.32
N ALA A 304 -25.04 -2.89 -22.06
CA ALA A 304 -25.76 -3.95 -21.35
C ALA A 304 -25.55 -5.40 -21.87
N LYS A 305 -24.69 -5.61 -22.88
CA LYS A 305 -24.31 -6.94 -23.36
C LYS A 305 -22.92 -7.32 -22.86
N THR A 306 -22.77 -8.55 -22.37
CA THR A 306 -21.48 -9.11 -21.96
C THR A 306 -20.57 -9.29 -23.17
N VAL A 307 -19.30 -8.91 -23.03
CA VAL A 307 -18.27 -9.08 -24.06
C VAL A 307 -17.54 -10.40 -23.77
N LYS A 308 -17.89 -11.47 -24.50
CA LYS A 308 -17.38 -12.83 -24.23
C LYS A 308 -15.85 -12.95 -24.31
N ASP A 309 -15.22 -12.21 -25.21
CA ASP A 309 -13.76 -12.17 -25.40
C ASP A 309 -13.15 -10.82 -24.96
N GLY A 310 -13.81 -10.15 -24.01
CA GLY A 310 -13.33 -8.88 -23.48
C GLY A 310 -12.02 -9.06 -22.71
N SER A 311 -11.07 -8.14 -22.90
CA SER A 311 -9.88 -8.09 -22.05
C SER A 311 -10.30 -7.90 -20.58
N LYS A 312 -9.46 -8.37 -19.65
CA LYS A 312 -9.64 -8.04 -18.22
C LYS A 312 -9.47 -6.53 -18.01
N LEU A 313 -10.01 -6.02 -16.90
CA LEU A 313 -9.84 -4.62 -16.51
C LEU A 313 -8.35 -4.29 -16.46
N ASN A 314 -7.93 -3.24 -17.18
CA ASN A 314 -6.60 -2.70 -17.03
C ASN A 314 -6.56 -1.82 -15.76
N THR A 315 -6.00 -2.36 -14.69
CA THR A 315 -5.92 -1.68 -13.38
C THR A 315 -4.98 -0.48 -13.38
N LYS A 316 -4.08 -0.36 -14.36
CA LYS A 316 -3.16 0.77 -14.47
C LYS A 316 -3.83 2.05 -14.94
N THR A 317 -4.93 1.93 -15.67
CA THR A 317 -5.52 3.06 -16.41
C THR A 317 -7.00 3.27 -16.09
N ILE A 318 -7.37 3.42 -14.82
CA ILE A 318 -8.79 3.65 -14.45
C ILE A 318 -9.19 5.11 -14.68
N TYR A 319 -10.22 5.34 -15.50
CA TYR A 319 -10.65 6.67 -15.92
C TYR A 319 -12.00 7.12 -15.36
N SER A 320 -12.90 6.21 -14.99
CA SER A 320 -14.17 6.62 -14.36
C SER A 320 -14.84 5.51 -13.54
N PHE A 321 -15.68 5.95 -12.62
CA PHE A 321 -16.57 5.11 -11.81
C PHE A 321 -18.03 5.53 -12.04
N GLN A 322 -18.93 4.57 -11.95
CA GLN A 322 -20.36 4.79 -12.11
C GLN A 322 -21.15 3.85 -11.20
N LEU A 323 -22.23 4.37 -10.63
CA LEU A 323 -23.22 3.63 -9.85
C LEU A 323 -24.55 3.67 -10.58
N MET A 324 -25.24 2.55 -10.65
CA MET A 324 -26.48 2.44 -11.41
C MET A 324 -27.52 1.57 -10.70
N LEU A 325 -28.75 2.04 -10.67
CA LEU A 325 -29.94 1.21 -10.49
C LEU A 325 -30.57 0.97 -11.87
N SER A 326 -30.83 -0.27 -12.23
CA SER A 326 -31.40 -0.60 -13.54
C SER A 326 -32.34 -1.80 -13.49
N LYS A 327 -33.36 -1.79 -14.35
CA LYS A 327 -34.36 -2.85 -14.55
C LYS A 327 -33.74 -4.14 -15.06
N PHE A 328 -32.75 -4.02 -15.93
CA PHE A 328 -32.08 -5.15 -16.56
C PHE A 328 -30.72 -5.38 -15.91
N GLU A 329 -30.33 -6.63 -15.74
CA GLU A 329 -28.97 -7.11 -15.54
C GLU A 329 -28.24 -7.18 -16.90
N TYR A 330 -27.25 -8.06 -17.02
CA TYR A 330 -26.52 -8.29 -18.27
C TYR A 330 -27.36 -9.13 -19.25
N ASP A 331 -27.11 -8.94 -20.55
CA ASP A 331 -27.67 -9.77 -21.62
C ASP A 331 -29.21 -9.85 -21.63
N GLY A 332 -29.86 -8.78 -21.17
CA GLY A 332 -31.31 -8.66 -21.13
C GLY A 332 -32.00 -9.38 -19.96
N ALA A 333 -31.24 -10.01 -19.05
CA ALA A 333 -31.81 -10.58 -17.83
C ALA A 333 -32.47 -9.49 -16.96
N LEU A 334 -33.49 -9.85 -16.19
CA LEU A 334 -34.15 -8.90 -15.27
C LEU A 334 -33.39 -8.80 -13.95
N ASN A 335 -33.33 -7.59 -13.39
CA ASN A 335 -32.85 -7.36 -12.04
C ASN A 335 -33.91 -7.86 -11.02
N PRO A 336 -33.60 -8.89 -10.22
CA PRO A 336 -34.57 -9.53 -9.34
C PRO A 336 -35.03 -8.65 -8.17
N LYS A 337 -34.29 -7.57 -7.86
CA LYS A 337 -34.59 -6.62 -6.78
C LYS A 337 -34.89 -5.21 -7.31
N PHE A 338 -35.34 -5.12 -8.56
CA PHE A 338 -35.76 -3.85 -9.15
C PHE A 338 -37.23 -3.57 -8.87
N THR A 339 -37.51 -2.33 -8.46
CA THR A 339 -38.85 -1.77 -8.38
C THR A 339 -38.81 -0.33 -8.89
N PRO A 340 -39.70 0.09 -9.80
CA PRO A 340 -39.86 1.50 -10.15
C PRO A 340 -40.17 2.35 -8.91
N GLY A 341 -39.82 3.63 -8.95
CA GLY A 341 -40.06 4.57 -7.86
C GLY A 341 -38.79 5.13 -7.23
N ILE A 342 -38.95 5.65 -6.02
CA ILE A 342 -37.87 6.27 -5.26
C ILE A 342 -36.84 5.21 -4.85
N PHE A 343 -35.57 5.58 -4.95
CA PHE A 343 -34.46 4.78 -4.46
C PHE A 343 -33.44 5.65 -3.73
N GLN A 344 -32.67 5.03 -2.85
CA GLN A 344 -31.56 5.69 -2.16
C GLN A 344 -30.41 4.72 -1.86
N LEU A 345 -29.20 5.20 -2.09
CA LEU A 345 -27.95 4.55 -1.74
C LEU A 345 -27.01 5.57 -1.12
N GLN A 346 -26.69 5.39 0.15
CA GLN A 346 -25.66 6.17 0.83
C GLN A 346 -24.30 5.50 0.67
N LEU A 347 -23.27 6.30 0.45
CA LEU A 347 -21.88 5.87 0.35
C LEU A 347 -21.03 6.63 1.37
N GLU A 348 -20.23 5.88 2.12
CA GLU A 348 -19.23 6.44 3.04
C GLU A 348 -17.86 6.52 2.34
N SER A 349 -17.46 5.48 1.61
CA SER A 349 -16.19 5.44 0.90
C SER A 349 -16.15 4.46 -0.27
N VAL A 350 -15.22 4.72 -1.19
CA VAL A 350 -14.75 3.79 -2.22
C VAL A 350 -13.25 3.63 -2.05
N LYS A 351 -12.78 2.40 -1.89
CA LYS A 351 -11.37 2.07 -1.69
C LYS A 351 -10.93 0.97 -2.66
N ALA A 352 -9.66 0.90 -3.01
CA ALA A 352 -9.04 -0.31 -3.52
C ALA A 352 -8.41 -1.09 -2.37
N TYR A 353 -8.44 -2.42 -2.42
CA TYR A 353 -7.85 -3.30 -1.42
C TYR A 353 -6.94 -4.33 -2.09
N ALA A 354 -5.88 -4.76 -1.42
CA ALA A 354 -5.02 -5.87 -1.83
C ALA A 354 -5.39 -7.14 -1.06
N ASP A 355 -5.46 -8.30 -1.73
CA ASP A 355 -5.64 -9.61 -1.08
C ASP A 355 -4.39 -10.03 -0.32
N GLN A 356 -3.23 -9.59 -0.82
CA GLN A 356 -1.92 -9.94 -0.32
C GLN A 356 -1.28 -8.69 0.28
N GLU A 357 -1.22 -8.70 1.60
CA GLU A 357 -0.52 -7.66 2.34
C GLU A 357 0.99 -7.81 2.09
N LEU A 358 1.63 -6.73 1.67
CA LEU A 358 3.08 -6.70 1.46
C LEU A 358 3.76 -6.11 2.70
N PRO A 359 5.00 -6.52 3.02
CA PRO A 359 5.78 -5.86 4.05
C PRO A 359 5.92 -4.36 3.79
N ARG A 360 5.67 -3.58 4.83
CA ARG A 360 5.89 -2.13 4.87
C ARG A 360 6.94 -1.75 5.90
N PHE A 361 7.31 -2.67 6.78
CA PHE A 361 8.40 -2.50 7.74
C PHE A 361 9.31 -3.72 7.77
N VAL A 362 10.53 -3.60 7.23
CA VAL A 362 11.54 -4.66 7.29
C VAL A 362 12.56 -4.31 8.38
N MET A 363 12.71 -5.17 9.38
CA MET A 363 13.65 -4.98 10.49
C MET A 363 14.81 -5.97 10.38
N VAL A 364 16.05 -5.46 10.43
CA VAL A 364 17.24 -6.30 10.63
C VAL A 364 17.49 -6.42 12.14
N SER A 365 17.14 -7.58 12.69
CA SER A 365 17.36 -7.96 14.08
C SER A 365 18.66 -8.77 14.22
N SER A 366 18.67 -9.83 15.02
CA SER A 366 19.78 -10.77 15.21
C SER A 366 19.27 -12.17 15.46
N ALA A 367 19.95 -13.19 14.92
CA ALA A 367 19.73 -14.56 15.39
C ALA A 367 20.16 -14.67 16.86
N GLY A 368 19.46 -15.53 17.60
CA GLY A 368 19.74 -15.82 19.00
C GLY A 368 19.02 -14.92 20.00
N VAL A 369 18.14 -14.02 19.58
CA VAL A 369 17.44 -13.09 20.49
C VAL A 369 16.55 -13.78 21.52
N THR A 370 16.08 -15.00 21.23
CA THR A 370 15.30 -15.83 22.16
C THR A 370 16.14 -16.83 22.96
N ARG A 371 17.47 -16.86 22.77
CA ARG A 371 18.37 -17.80 23.47
C ARG A 371 18.78 -17.36 24.89
N PRO A 372 19.02 -16.07 25.18
CA PRO A 372 19.29 -15.63 26.55
C PRO A 372 18.16 -16.04 27.50
N GLY A 373 18.48 -16.84 28.51
CA GLY A 373 17.51 -17.34 29.49
C GLY A 373 16.58 -18.46 29.00
N ARG A 374 16.80 -19.02 27.80
CA ARG A 374 16.03 -20.17 27.31
C ARG A 374 16.39 -21.43 28.11
N PRO A 375 15.40 -22.15 28.69
CA PRO A 375 15.66 -23.39 29.40
C PRO A 375 16.35 -24.43 28.51
N GLY A 376 17.35 -25.13 29.05
CA GLY A 376 18.02 -26.25 28.38
C GLY A 376 19.13 -25.86 27.39
N ILE A 377 19.49 -24.57 27.27
CA ILE A 377 20.66 -24.15 26.50
C ILE A 377 21.94 -24.27 27.33
N ASN A 378 22.99 -24.90 26.76
CA ASN A 378 24.35 -24.81 27.28
C ASN A 378 24.98 -23.49 26.81
N LEU A 379 25.13 -22.53 27.72
CA LEU A 379 25.64 -21.20 27.40
C LEU A 379 27.07 -21.27 26.84
N GLU A 380 27.93 -22.19 27.29
CA GLU A 380 29.33 -22.25 26.81
C GLU A 380 29.45 -22.55 25.32
N GLU A 381 28.49 -23.29 24.77
CA GLU A 381 28.41 -23.68 23.35
C GLU A 381 27.74 -22.62 22.47
N GLU A 382 27.16 -21.57 23.06
CA GLU A 382 26.45 -20.53 22.30
C GLU A 382 27.40 -19.53 21.62
N PRO A 383 26.95 -18.84 20.55
CA PRO A 383 27.71 -17.76 19.93
C PRO A 383 28.06 -16.65 20.94
N PRO A 384 29.19 -15.93 20.74
CA PRO A 384 29.64 -14.89 21.66
C PRO A 384 28.57 -13.85 22.04
N ALA A 385 27.71 -13.45 21.10
CA ALA A 385 26.64 -12.49 21.33
C ALA A 385 25.61 -12.96 22.39
N VAL A 386 25.34 -14.27 22.46
CA VAL A 386 24.43 -14.87 23.44
C VAL A 386 25.14 -15.02 24.79
N ARG A 387 26.36 -15.56 24.78
CA ARG A 387 27.17 -15.77 26.00
C ARG A 387 27.45 -14.49 26.75
N MET A 388 27.71 -13.42 26.01
CA MET A 388 28.11 -12.12 26.54
C MET A 388 26.94 -11.14 26.59
N ASN A 389 25.69 -11.58 26.41
CA ASN A 389 24.55 -10.68 26.28
C ASN A 389 24.43 -9.72 27.48
N GLU A 390 24.63 -10.20 28.70
CA GLU A 390 24.60 -9.35 29.90
C GLU A 390 25.73 -8.30 29.90
N MET A 391 26.96 -8.72 29.58
CA MET A 391 28.11 -7.81 29.44
C MET A 391 27.89 -6.77 28.32
N LEU A 392 27.16 -7.15 27.28
CA LEU A 392 26.78 -6.28 26.18
C LEU A 392 25.56 -5.41 26.51
N GLY A 393 25.14 -5.29 27.78
CA GLY A 393 24.01 -4.45 28.18
C GLY A 393 22.65 -5.00 27.74
N GLY A 394 22.56 -6.30 27.48
CA GLY A 394 21.33 -7.00 27.09
C GLY A 394 20.89 -6.72 25.64
N ILE A 395 21.80 -6.45 24.71
CA ILE A 395 21.47 -6.12 23.30
C ILE A 395 20.43 -7.08 22.71
N LEU A 396 20.61 -8.39 22.88
CA LEU A 396 19.68 -9.38 22.32
C LEU A 396 18.29 -9.29 22.99
N THR A 397 18.26 -9.04 24.30
CA THR A 397 17.03 -8.84 25.07
C THR A 397 16.25 -7.63 24.57
N TRP A 398 16.93 -6.52 24.27
CA TRP A 398 16.30 -5.30 23.78
C TRP A 398 15.91 -5.40 22.30
N LYS A 399 16.69 -6.13 21.48
CA LYS A 399 16.28 -6.47 20.11
C LYS A 399 14.99 -7.28 20.10
N LEU A 400 14.84 -8.27 20.98
CA LEU A 400 13.59 -9.03 21.09
C LEU A 400 12.39 -8.13 21.42
N LYS A 401 12.53 -7.24 22.42
CA LYS A 401 11.48 -6.24 22.74
C LYS A 401 11.21 -5.29 21.58
N GLY A 402 12.23 -4.94 20.80
CA GLY A 402 12.10 -4.17 19.58
C GLY A 402 11.27 -4.90 18.53
N GLU A 403 11.51 -6.18 18.31
CA GLU A 403 10.68 -6.99 17.41
C GLU A 403 9.22 -7.01 17.87
N ASP A 404 8.96 -7.13 19.17
CA ASP A 404 7.60 -7.11 19.72
C ASP A 404 6.89 -5.77 19.48
N CYS A 405 7.62 -4.64 19.42
CA CYS A 405 7.05 -3.35 19.00
C CYS A 405 6.58 -3.39 17.55
N VAL A 406 7.39 -3.98 16.66
CA VAL A 406 7.04 -4.10 15.25
C VAL A 406 5.82 -5.01 15.09
N ARG A 407 5.80 -6.17 15.76
CA ARG A 407 4.67 -7.13 15.73
C ARG A 407 3.37 -6.50 16.24
N SER A 408 3.42 -5.77 17.35
CA SER A 408 2.25 -5.15 17.97
C SER A 408 1.80 -3.85 17.30
N SER A 409 2.56 -3.34 16.32
CA SER A 409 2.26 -2.06 15.66
C SER A 409 1.03 -2.10 14.74
N GLY A 410 0.70 -3.28 14.22
CA GLY A 410 -0.28 -3.47 13.14
C GLY A 410 0.22 -3.05 11.76
N ILE A 411 1.48 -2.66 11.62
CA ILE A 411 2.13 -2.44 10.32
C ILE A 411 2.55 -3.81 9.78
N PRO A 412 2.20 -4.19 8.54
CA PRO A 412 2.73 -5.40 7.94
C PRO A 412 4.26 -5.38 7.87
N TYR A 413 4.90 -6.43 8.37
CA TYR A 413 6.34 -6.42 8.64
C TYR A 413 7.08 -7.65 8.14
N THR A 414 8.40 -7.55 8.11
CA THR A 414 9.32 -8.70 8.03
C THR A 414 10.41 -8.50 9.07
N VAL A 415 10.65 -9.48 9.94
CA VAL A 415 11.80 -9.46 10.87
C VAL A 415 12.83 -10.46 10.39
N VAL A 416 14.02 -9.95 10.03
CA VAL A 416 15.16 -10.73 9.55
C VAL A 416 16.17 -10.87 10.69
N ARG A 417 16.45 -12.10 11.12
CA ARG A 417 17.44 -12.41 12.17
C ARG A 417 18.70 -13.00 11.56
N PRO A 418 19.63 -12.19 11.05
CA PRO A 418 20.87 -12.73 10.48
C PRO A 418 21.70 -13.44 11.55
N CYS A 419 22.33 -14.55 11.15
CA CYS A 419 23.48 -15.11 11.86
C CYS A 419 24.71 -14.19 11.72
N ALA A 420 25.91 -14.66 12.07
CA ALA A 420 27.11 -13.79 12.10
C ALA A 420 27.35 -13.07 10.76
N LEU A 421 27.33 -11.74 10.78
CA LEU A 421 27.40 -10.92 9.57
C LEU A 421 28.83 -10.76 9.04
N THR A 422 29.09 -11.16 7.79
CA THR A 422 30.41 -11.07 7.17
C THR A 422 30.53 -9.92 6.15
N GLU A 423 31.76 -9.56 5.80
CA GLU A 423 32.08 -8.69 4.65
C GLU A 423 32.43 -9.51 3.39
N GLU A 424 32.24 -10.83 3.41
CA GLU A 424 32.44 -11.68 2.23
C GLU A 424 31.47 -11.27 1.11
N PRO A 425 31.82 -11.49 -0.17
CA PRO A 425 30.86 -11.33 -1.27
C PRO A 425 29.62 -12.19 -1.03
N GLY A 426 28.45 -11.66 -1.41
CA GLY A 426 27.19 -12.41 -1.39
C GLY A 426 27.02 -13.35 -2.58
N GLY A 427 25.82 -13.89 -2.73
CA GLY A 427 25.44 -14.81 -3.81
C GLY A 427 25.53 -16.29 -3.44
N LYS A 428 25.73 -16.61 -2.16
CA LYS A 428 25.72 -17.98 -1.67
C LYS A 428 24.29 -18.45 -1.39
N ALA A 429 24.10 -19.77 -1.34
CA ALA A 429 22.82 -20.34 -0.98
C ALA A 429 22.44 -19.98 0.47
N LEU A 430 21.19 -19.55 0.66
CA LEU A 430 20.64 -19.11 1.94
C LEU A 430 19.72 -20.18 2.52
N MET A 431 19.69 -20.28 3.84
CA MET A 431 18.75 -21.13 4.56
C MET A 431 18.02 -20.27 5.59
N PHE A 432 16.69 -20.38 5.59
CA PHE A 432 15.81 -19.74 6.57
C PHE A 432 15.30 -20.79 7.55
N ASP A 433 15.19 -20.43 8.82
CA ASP A 433 14.54 -21.22 9.86
C ASP A 433 13.82 -20.30 10.87
N GLN A 434 12.99 -20.85 11.73
CA GLN A 434 12.27 -20.10 12.76
C GLN A 434 12.49 -20.72 14.14
N GLY A 435 12.81 -19.87 15.12
CA GLY A 435 12.93 -20.26 16.53
C GLY A 435 14.32 -20.12 17.11
N ASP A 436 15.19 -19.37 16.44
CA ASP A 436 16.63 -19.22 16.72
C ASP A 436 17.34 -20.58 16.83
N ASN A 437 17.11 -21.50 15.91
CA ASN A 437 17.68 -22.85 15.94
C ASN A 437 18.99 -22.98 15.15
N ILE A 438 19.17 -22.16 14.10
CA ILE A 438 20.35 -22.27 13.24
C ILE A 438 21.51 -21.38 13.72
N ARG A 439 22.72 -21.78 13.36
CA ARG A 439 23.97 -21.04 13.60
C ARG A 439 24.73 -20.93 12.29
N GLY A 440 25.64 -19.98 12.19
CA GLY A 440 26.48 -19.83 11.01
C GLY A 440 26.82 -18.38 10.74
N LYS A 441 27.04 -18.07 9.46
CA LYS A 441 27.40 -16.73 9.00
C LYS A 441 26.60 -16.38 7.75
N VAL A 442 26.45 -15.09 7.47
CA VAL A 442 25.78 -14.58 6.28
C VAL A 442 26.35 -13.22 5.88
N SER A 443 26.53 -12.99 4.58
CA SER A 443 27.09 -11.76 4.06
C SER A 443 26.13 -10.59 4.25
N ARG A 444 26.69 -9.40 4.53
CA ARG A 444 25.89 -8.16 4.55
C ARG A 444 25.29 -7.81 3.20
N GLU A 445 25.89 -8.31 2.10
CA GLU A 445 25.36 -8.16 0.75
C GLU A 445 24.05 -8.94 0.59
N ASP A 446 24.01 -10.20 1.01
CA ASP A 446 22.81 -11.04 0.90
C ASP A 446 21.68 -10.56 1.83
N ILE A 447 22.01 -10.11 3.05
CA ILE A 447 21.01 -9.51 3.94
C ILE A 447 20.42 -8.24 3.34
N ALA A 448 21.25 -7.39 2.73
CA ALA A 448 20.75 -6.17 2.09
C ALA A 448 19.85 -6.50 0.89
N GLU A 449 20.19 -7.51 0.10
CA GLU A 449 19.37 -7.99 -1.00
C GLU A 449 18.03 -8.55 -0.52
N LEU A 450 18.07 -9.44 0.48
CA LEU A 450 16.89 -10.02 1.12
C LEU A 450 15.94 -8.93 1.63
N CYS A 451 16.45 -7.90 2.32
CA CYS A 451 15.61 -6.82 2.86
C CYS A 451 14.87 -6.06 1.76
N VAL A 452 15.50 -5.87 0.59
CA VAL A 452 14.88 -5.20 -0.56
C VAL A 452 13.83 -6.11 -1.20
N GLN A 453 14.15 -7.39 -1.38
CA GLN A 453 13.25 -8.37 -2.01
C GLN A 453 11.99 -8.63 -1.17
N ALA A 454 12.11 -8.62 0.16
CA ALA A 454 10.98 -8.79 1.08
C ALA A 454 9.84 -7.78 0.83
N LEU A 455 10.15 -6.54 0.44
CA LEU A 455 9.14 -5.49 0.19
C LEU A 455 8.14 -5.81 -0.92
N ASP A 456 8.51 -6.71 -1.83
CA ASP A 456 7.69 -7.08 -3.00
C ASP A 456 7.16 -8.51 -2.92
N LEU A 457 7.36 -9.22 -1.79
CA LEU A 457 6.95 -10.61 -1.61
C LEU A 457 5.85 -10.75 -0.54
N PRO A 458 4.64 -11.19 -0.92
CA PRO A 458 3.55 -11.47 0.02
C PRO A 458 3.92 -12.47 1.12
N ASP A 459 4.63 -13.54 0.76
CA ASP A 459 5.06 -14.59 1.71
C ASP A 459 6.10 -14.08 2.72
N ALA A 460 6.67 -12.88 2.50
CA ALA A 460 7.54 -12.20 3.46
C ALA A 460 6.76 -11.36 4.49
N CYS A 461 5.43 -11.31 4.40
CA CYS A 461 4.59 -10.49 5.27
C CYS A 461 4.27 -11.18 6.60
N ASN A 462 4.42 -10.42 7.69
CA ASN A 462 4.20 -10.80 9.08
C ASN A 462 5.04 -11.99 9.59
N VAL A 463 6.14 -12.32 8.91
CA VAL A 463 7.06 -13.39 9.31
C VAL A 463 8.26 -12.88 10.10
N THR A 464 8.76 -13.74 10.99
CA THR A 464 10.07 -13.62 11.65
C THR A 464 10.85 -14.89 11.38
N PHE A 465 12.10 -14.76 10.94
CA PHE A 465 12.96 -15.90 10.66
C PHE A 465 14.43 -15.55 10.84
N GLU A 466 15.24 -16.55 11.11
CA GLU A 466 16.70 -16.44 11.09
C GLU A 466 17.31 -16.96 9.79
N VAL A 467 18.47 -16.41 9.43
CA VAL A 467 19.12 -16.70 8.14
C VAL A 467 20.63 -16.92 8.30
N ASN A 468 21.15 -17.96 7.63
CA ASN A 468 22.57 -18.19 7.41
C ASN A 468 22.86 -18.58 5.95
N GLU A 469 24.14 -18.67 5.59
CA GLU A 469 24.63 -19.31 4.37
C GLU A 469 24.89 -20.81 4.62
N GLY A 470 24.60 -21.67 3.64
CA GLY A 470 24.92 -23.10 3.73
C GLY A 470 24.73 -23.88 2.42
N GLU A 471 25.47 -24.97 2.24
CA GLU A 471 25.46 -25.80 1.00
C GLU A 471 24.11 -26.47 0.72
N ASN A 472 23.30 -26.69 1.76
CA ASN A 472 21.93 -27.21 1.65
C ASN A 472 20.86 -26.11 1.54
N GLY A 473 21.26 -24.84 1.43
CA GLY A 473 20.36 -23.71 1.26
C GLY A 473 19.76 -23.63 -0.15
N LYS A 474 18.77 -22.77 -0.33
CA LYS A 474 18.26 -22.41 -1.67
C LYS A 474 19.17 -21.35 -2.29
N ALA A 475 19.32 -21.39 -3.62
CA ALA A 475 20.16 -20.43 -4.34
C ALA A 475 19.75 -18.98 -4.03
N ALA A 476 20.72 -18.09 -3.83
CA ALA A 476 20.48 -16.66 -3.78
C ALA A 476 19.77 -16.22 -5.07
N GLY A 477 18.52 -15.81 -4.96
CA GLY A 477 17.66 -15.49 -6.10
C GLY A 477 16.29 -16.20 -6.09
N ASP A 478 16.18 -17.38 -5.48
CA ASP A 478 14.88 -18.04 -5.27
C ASP A 478 14.17 -17.50 -4.02
N TRP A 479 13.87 -16.20 -4.03
CA TRP A 479 13.28 -15.51 -2.89
C TRP A 479 11.89 -16.04 -2.54
N GLN A 480 11.06 -16.32 -3.54
CA GLN A 480 9.73 -16.89 -3.32
C GLN A 480 9.81 -18.29 -2.70
N GLY A 481 10.74 -19.13 -3.18
CA GLY A 481 11.02 -20.42 -2.56
C GLY A 481 11.53 -20.30 -1.13
N LEU A 482 12.38 -19.33 -0.82
CA LEU A 482 12.88 -19.08 0.54
C LEU A 482 11.75 -18.67 1.50
N PHE A 483 10.92 -17.70 1.11
CA PHE A 483 9.86 -17.16 1.96
C PHE A 483 8.66 -18.12 2.12
N SER A 484 8.32 -18.91 1.11
CA SER A 484 7.25 -19.92 1.25
C SER A 484 7.52 -21.00 2.31
N GLY A 485 8.78 -21.15 2.73
CA GLY A 485 9.20 -22.09 3.78
C GLY A 485 9.05 -21.59 5.22
N VAL A 486 8.81 -20.29 5.42
CA VAL A 486 8.64 -19.67 6.74
C VAL A 486 7.18 -19.22 6.91
N LYS A 487 6.56 -19.53 8.05
CA LYS A 487 5.13 -19.27 8.29
C LYS A 487 4.84 -18.64 9.65
#